data_AF-A0A951DMZ4-F1
#
_entry.id   AF-A0A951DMZ4-F1
#
_cell.length_a   1.000
_cell.length_b   1.000
_cell.length_c   1.000
_cell.angle_alpha   90.00
_cell.angle_beta   90.00
_cell.angle_gamma   90.00
#
_symmetry.space_group_name_H-M   'P 1'
#
loop_
_entity.id
_entity.type
_entity.pdbx_description
1 polymer ?
#
loop_
_entity_poly.entity_id
_entity_poly.type
_entity_poly.pdbx_seq_one_letter_code
_entity_poly.pdbx_strand_id
1 'polypeptide(L)'
;DLEPGVKRALRLRDPDGFLVELVAGVESISDVFKHEDVKPTALNHVVLNVRDQADSESFYREALGFKLTDRFIGGLSFWACNANHHSLAFAQARDGVPAFHHAAFEMRDWQEWMKAVFYAGERGIPRAWGPGRHLFGNNLFSYYKDPEGNTVEYTAEVEQIADPNRQPRVMEPYPDQWRTAH
;
A
#
# COMPACT_ATOMS: atom_id res chain seq x y z
N ASP A 1 20.69 -15.90 -5.94
CA ASP A 1 21.25 -14.73 -6.64
C ASP A 1 20.49 -13.46 -6.29
N LEU A 2 21.15 -12.31 -6.47
CA LEU A 2 20.53 -10.99 -6.32
C LEU A 2 19.64 -10.73 -7.53
N GLU A 3 18.57 -9.96 -7.33
CA GLU A 3 17.73 -9.48 -8.43
C GLU A 3 18.53 -8.57 -9.38
N PRO A 4 18.18 -8.50 -10.68
CA PRO A 4 18.82 -7.61 -11.63
C PRO A 4 18.89 -6.16 -11.12
N GLY A 5 20.06 -5.52 -11.26
CA GLY A 5 20.30 -4.14 -10.82
C GLY A 5 20.50 -3.97 -9.31
N VAL A 6 20.40 -5.03 -8.48
CA VAL A 6 20.65 -4.97 -7.03
C VAL A 6 22.10 -5.31 -6.72
N LYS A 7 22.82 -4.41 -6.04
CA LYS A 7 24.22 -4.62 -5.63
C LYS A 7 24.37 -5.38 -4.31
N ARG A 8 23.45 -5.17 -3.37
CA ARG A 8 23.47 -5.81 -2.04
C ARG A 8 22.05 -6.08 -1.59
N ALA A 9 21.82 -7.24 -0.97
CA ALA A 9 20.56 -7.57 -0.35
C ALA A 9 20.77 -8.33 0.98
N LEU A 10 19.86 -8.12 1.92
CA LEU A 10 19.65 -8.97 3.08
C LEU A 10 18.23 -9.53 3.02
N ARG A 11 18.11 -10.85 3.12
CA ARG A 11 16.83 -11.55 3.13
C ARG A 11 16.55 -12.09 4.51
N LEU A 12 15.34 -11.87 4.99
CA LEU A 12 14.86 -12.39 6.26
C LEU A 12 13.39 -12.81 6.12
N ARG A 13 12.94 -13.68 7.01
CA ARG A 13 11.52 -13.98 7.15
C ARG A 13 10.96 -13.18 8.30
N ASP A 14 9.80 -12.57 8.07
CA ASP A 14 9.03 -11.96 9.15
C ASP A 14 8.32 -13.05 9.99
N PRO A 15 7.63 -12.68 11.09
CA PRO A 15 6.96 -13.65 11.97
C PRO A 15 5.93 -14.54 11.26
N ASP A 16 5.34 -14.04 10.17
CA ASP A 16 4.35 -14.75 9.36
C ASP A 16 4.97 -15.60 8.24
N GLY A 17 6.29 -15.50 8.06
CA GLY A 17 7.06 -16.26 7.10
C GLY A 17 7.20 -15.58 5.73
N PHE A 18 6.69 -14.36 5.56
CA PHE A 18 6.91 -13.59 4.33
C PHE A 18 8.40 -13.30 4.17
N LEU A 19 8.89 -13.42 2.94
CA LEU A 19 10.25 -13.05 2.61
C LEU A 19 10.34 -11.52 2.51
N VAL A 20 11.06 -10.91 3.44
CA VAL A 20 11.43 -9.49 3.38
C VAL A 20 12.83 -9.39 2.79
N GLU A 21 13.00 -8.55 1.78
CA GLU A 21 14.29 -8.25 1.18
C GLU A 21 14.65 -6.77 1.37
N LEU A 22 15.75 -6.52 2.07
CA LEU A 22 16.34 -5.20 2.22
C LEU A 22 17.43 -5.04 1.16
N VAL A 23 17.17 -4.21 0.16
CA VAL A 23 18.08 -3.98 -0.98
C VAL A 23 18.81 -2.66 -0.87
N ALA A 24 20.06 -2.60 -1.35
CA ALA A 24 20.84 -1.37 -1.41
C ALA A 24 21.71 -1.31 -2.67
N GLY A 25 21.87 -0.08 -3.19
CA GLY A 25 22.61 0.17 -4.42
C GLY A 25 21.86 -0.32 -5.67
N VAL A 26 20.53 -0.17 -5.68
CA VAL A 26 19.67 -0.48 -6.82
C VAL A 26 19.98 0.51 -7.94
N GLU A 27 20.19 0.00 -9.16
CA GLU A 27 20.41 0.84 -10.35
C GLU A 27 19.17 1.66 -10.68
N SER A 28 19.35 2.96 -10.84
CA SER A 28 18.28 3.83 -11.33
C SER A 28 18.16 3.71 -12.85
N ILE A 29 16.96 3.43 -13.31
CA ILE A 29 16.60 3.53 -14.73
C ILE A 29 15.91 4.87 -14.97
N SER A 30 16.19 5.48 -16.12
CA SER A 30 15.43 6.65 -16.56
C SER A 30 14.01 6.23 -16.91
N ASP A 31 13.05 7.09 -16.57
CA ASP A 31 11.66 6.89 -16.98
C ASP A 31 11.59 6.83 -18.51
N VAL A 32 11.07 5.73 -19.04
CA VAL A 32 10.93 5.51 -20.49
C VAL A 32 9.58 6.01 -21.02
N PHE A 33 8.70 6.47 -20.12
CA PHE A 33 7.36 6.95 -20.46
C PHE A 33 7.31 8.48 -20.47
N LYS A 34 6.37 9.02 -21.24
CA LYS A 34 6.15 10.46 -21.35
C LYS A 34 5.28 10.95 -20.21
N HIS A 35 5.38 12.24 -19.90
CA HIS A 35 4.57 12.90 -18.87
C HIS A 35 3.04 12.86 -19.14
N GLU A 36 2.67 12.69 -20.42
CA GLU A 36 1.28 12.59 -20.89
C GLU A 36 0.67 11.19 -20.71
N ASP A 37 1.49 10.17 -20.40
CA ASP A 37 1.04 8.80 -20.24
C ASP A 37 0.35 8.60 -18.89
N VAL A 38 -0.83 7.96 -18.91
CA VAL A 38 -1.56 7.57 -17.70
C VAL A 38 -0.94 6.31 -17.14
N LYS A 39 -0.17 6.47 -16.07
CA LYS A 39 0.55 5.36 -15.43
C LYS A 39 0.80 5.61 -13.96
N PRO A 40 1.10 4.55 -13.19
CA PRO A 40 1.63 4.73 -11.87
C PRO A 40 3.04 5.33 -11.86
N THR A 41 3.33 6.09 -10.81
CA THR A 41 4.61 6.76 -10.59
C THR A 41 5.49 6.03 -9.58
N ALA A 42 4.88 5.24 -8.69
CA ALA A 42 5.59 4.46 -7.66
C ALA A 42 4.70 3.35 -7.09
N LEU A 43 5.32 2.34 -6.47
CA LEU A 43 4.66 1.52 -5.45
C LEU A 43 4.47 2.39 -4.20
N ASN A 44 3.22 2.55 -3.74
CA ASN A 44 2.91 3.40 -2.60
C ASN A 44 2.93 2.62 -1.29
N HIS A 45 2.10 1.58 -1.20
CA HIS A 45 1.98 0.75 -0.01
C HIS A 45 1.61 -0.70 -0.33
N VAL A 46 1.89 -1.59 0.62
CA VAL A 46 1.48 -2.99 0.60
C VAL A 46 0.66 -3.27 1.86
N VAL A 47 -0.37 -4.10 1.73
CA VAL A 47 -1.15 -4.57 2.86
C VAL A 47 -1.06 -6.08 2.96
N LEU A 48 -0.82 -6.57 4.16
CA LEU A 48 -0.70 -7.99 4.46
C LEU A 48 -1.77 -8.42 5.46
N ASN A 49 -2.37 -9.58 5.20
CA ASN A 49 -3.08 -10.33 6.21
C ASN A 49 -2.05 -11.12 7.01
N VAL A 50 -2.06 -10.98 8.33
CA VAL A 50 -1.09 -11.56 9.26
C VAL A 50 -1.78 -12.43 10.31
N ARG A 51 -1.10 -13.45 10.81
CA ARG A 51 -1.64 -14.41 11.78
C ARG A 51 -1.77 -13.82 13.17
N ASP A 52 -0.79 -13.02 13.58
CA ASP A 52 -0.84 -12.25 14.81
C ASP A 52 -0.40 -10.83 14.49
N GLN A 53 -1.35 -9.91 14.53
CA GLN A 53 -1.09 -8.52 14.21
C GLN A 53 -0.08 -7.87 15.17
N ALA A 54 -0.10 -8.21 16.47
CA ALA A 54 0.80 -7.60 17.44
C ALA A 54 2.26 -8.05 17.23
N ASP A 55 2.47 -9.33 16.93
CA ASP A 55 3.81 -9.87 16.64
C ASP A 55 4.41 -9.24 15.38
N SER A 56 3.62 -9.18 14.30
CA SER A 56 4.04 -8.56 13.05
C SER A 56 4.37 -7.07 13.24
N GLU A 57 3.51 -6.32 13.93
CA GLU A 57 3.77 -4.92 14.25
C GLU A 57 5.05 -4.72 15.08
N SER A 58 5.30 -5.57 16.07
CA SER A 58 6.51 -5.49 16.89
C SER A 58 7.76 -5.69 16.04
N PHE A 59 7.75 -6.67 15.15
CA PHE A 59 8.87 -6.94 14.25
C PHE A 59 9.17 -5.74 13.33
N TYR A 60 8.18 -5.23 12.59
CA TYR A 60 8.42 -4.12 11.66
C TYR A 60 8.78 -2.81 12.37
N ARG A 61 8.26 -2.59 13.59
CA ARG A 61 8.66 -1.47 14.45
C ARG A 61 10.12 -1.60 14.91
N GLU A 62 10.46 -2.72 15.52
CA GLU A 62 11.72 -2.87 16.26
C GLU A 62 12.90 -3.24 15.35
N ALA A 63 12.69 -4.13 14.39
CA ALA A 63 13.73 -4.58 13.49
C ALA A 63 13.93 -3.63 12.30
N LEU A 64 12.84 -3.06 11.77
CA LEU A 64 12.87 -2.28 10.52
C LEU A 64 12.57 -0.79 10.72
N GLY A 65 12.21 -0.35 11.93
CA GLY A 65 12.05 1.07 12.26
C GLY A 65 10.80 1.73 11.70
N PHE A 66 9.79 0.95 11.28
CA PHE A 66 8.50 1.51 10.84
C PHE A 66 7.80 2.22 12.00
N LYS A 67 7.10 3.30 11.68
CA LYS A 67 6.33 4.11 12.64
C LYS A 67 4.84 3.91 12.42
N LEU A 68 4.11 3.58 13.48
CA LEU A 68 2.65 3.54 13.46
C LEU A 68 2.13 4.95 13.18
N THR A 69 1.24 5.10 12.21
CA THR A 69 0.65 6.39 11.84
C THR A 69 -0.79 6.46 12.28
N ASP A 70 -1.59 5.44 11.99
CA ASP A 70 -2.98 5.34 12.44
C ASP A 70 -3.36 3.87 12.70
N ARG A 71 -4.45 3.68 13.45
CA ARG A 71 -5.10 2.39 13.68
C ARG A 71 -6.62 2.50 13.56
N PHE A 72 -7.17 1.50 12.88
CA PHE A 72 -8.58 1.17 12.89
C PHE A 72 -8.93 0.33 14.15
N ILE A 73 -9.95 0.75 14.91
CA ILE A 73 -10.52 -0.05 16.01
C ILE A 73 -11.19 -1.30 15.41
N GLY A 74 -10.50 -2.45 15.45
CA GLY A 74 -11.03 -3.70 14.91
C GLY A 74 -10.23 -4.34 13.79
N GLY A 75 -9.01 -3.86 13.48
CA GLY A 75 -7.99 -4.76 12.94
C GLY A 75 -7.05 -4.26 11.84
N LEU A 76 -7.06 -2.98 11.43
CA LEU A 76 -6.08 -2.44 10.48
C LEU A 76 -5.12 -1.49 11.19
N SER A 77 -3.82 -1.65 10.94
CA SER A 77 -2.79 -0.72 11.42
C SER A 77 -1.92 -0.25 10.27
N PHE A 78 -1.61 1.04 10.25
CA PHE A 78 -0.94 1.73 9.15
C PHE A 78 0.45 2.19 9.58
N TRP A 79 1.47 1.89 8.79
CA TRP A 79 2.87 2.02 9.18
C TRP A 79 3.69 2.71 8.10
N ALA A 80 4.46 3.72 8.48
CA ALA A 80 5.29 4.52 7.60
C ALA A 80 6.78 4.23 7.80
N CYS A 81 7.53 4.20 6.70
CA CYS A 81 9.00 4.21 6.68
C CYS A 81 9.57 5.43 5.93
N ASN A 82 8.69 6.33 5.47
CA ASN A 82 9.00 7.57 4.79
C ASN A 82 7.89 8.61 5.10
N ALA A 83 7.78 9.68 4.30
CA ALA A 83 6.81 10.74 4.52
C ALA A 83 5.36 10.33 4.22
N ASN A 84 5.10 9.28 3.44
CA ASN A 84 3.75 8.79 3.21
C ASN A 84 3.09 8.38 4.53
N HIS A 85 1.79 8.60 4.64
CA HIS A 85 0.97 8.14 5.76
C HIS A 85 1.20 6.66 6.07
N HIS A 86 1.44 5.84 5.05
CA HIS A 86 1.88 4.48 5.23
C HIS A 86 2.61 3.99 3.98
N SER A 87 3.47 3.01 4.18
CA SER A 87 4.04 2.16 3.12
C SER A 87 3.74 0.68 3.37
N LEU A 88 3.28 0.36 4.57
CA LEU A 88 2.86 -0.98 4.96
C LEU A 88 1.60 -0.88 5.84
N ALA A 89 0.68 -1.83 5.70
CA ALA A 89 -0.40 -2.01 6.65
C ALA A 89 -0.64 -3.48 6.96
N PHE A 90 -1.15 -3.74 8.16
CA PHE A 90 -1.47 -5.09 8.62
C PHE A 90 -2.96 -5.21 8.90
N ALA A 91 -3.54 -6.32 8.44
CA ALA A 91 -4.86 -6.77 8.81
C ALA A 91 -4.76 -8.14 9.48
N GLN A 92 -5.56 -8.39 10.51
CA GLN A 92 -5.65 -9.72 11.11
C GLN A 92 -6.31 -10.70 10.12
N ALA A 93 -5.63 -11.80 9.79
CA ALA A 93 -6.16 -12.85 8.94
C ALA A 93 -7.35 -13.53 9.63
N ARG A 94 -8.52 -13.56 8.96
CA ARG A 94 -9.77 -14.10 9.54
C ARG A 94 -9.75 -15.62 9.73
N ASP A 95 -9.03 -16.32 8.87
CA ASP A 95 -8.81 -17.77 8.90
C ASP A 95 -7.48 -18.16 9.56
N GLY A 96 -6.73 -17.17 10.08
CA GLY A 96 -5.41 -17.36 10.66
C GLY A 96 -4.31 -17.67 9.64
N VAL A 97 -4.57 -17.52 8.34
CA VAL A 97 -3.60 -17.78 7.27
C VAL A 97 -3.00 -16.47 6.78
N PRO A 98 -1.68 -16.26 6.92
CA PRO A 98 -1.03 -15.08 6.35
C PRO A 98 -1.16 -15.05 4.83
N ALA A 99 -1.50 -13.89 4.29
CA ALA A 99 -1.67 -13.71 2.85
C ALA A 99 -1.37 -12.29 2.40
N PHE A 100 -0.93 -12.16 1.15
CA PHE A 100 -0.93 -10.87 0.47
C PHE A 100 -2.37 -10.35 0.34
N HIS A 101 -2.62 -9.11 0.80
CA HIS A 101 -3.94 -8.49 0.66
C HIS A 101 -4.02 -7.67 -0.63
N HIS A 102 -3.16 -6.66 -0.77
CA HIS A 102 -3.05 -5.84 -1.99
C HIS A 102 -1.75 -5.04 -2.02
N ALA A 103 -1.41 -4.54 -3.21
CA ALA A 103 -0.38 -3.53 -3.43
C ALA A 103 -1.01 -2.33 -4.12
N ALA A 104 -0.68 -1.14 -3.65
CA ALA A 104 -1.17 0.11 -4.19
C ALA A 104 -0.08 0.84 -4.98
N PHE A 105 -0.47 1.36 -6.13
CA PHE A 105 0.40 2.10 -7.02
C PHE A 105 -0.07 3.55 -7.13
N GLU A 106 0.85 4.47 -6.84
CA GLU A 106 0.60 5.91 -6.82
C GLU A 106 0.34 6.42 -8.24
N MET A 107 -0.73 7.16 -8.41
CA MET A 107 -1.02 7.97 -9.58
C MET A 107 -0.61 9.41 -9.26
N ARG A 108 -0.12 10.15 -10.26
CA ARG A 108 0.46 11.49 -10.05
C ARG A 108 -0.46 12.45 -9.30
N ASP A 109 -1.75 12.43 -9.63
CA ASP A 109 -2.76 13.34 -9.10
C ASP A 109 -4.16 12.75 -9.32
N TRP A 110 -5.18 13.41 -8.78
CA TRP A 110 -6.59 13.06 -8.97
C TRP A 110 -7.00 12.91 -10.45
N GLN A 111 -6.47 13.73 -11.35
CA GLN A 111 -6.87 13.72 -12.76
C GLN A 111 -6.33 12.46 -13.45
N GLU A 112 -5.05 12.14 -13.25
CA GLU A 112 -4.42 10.90 -13.73
C GLU A 112 -5.08 9.66 -13.15
N TRP A 113 -5.38 9.69 -11.85
CA TRP A 113 -6.12 8.61 -11.19
C TRP A 113 -7.50 8.40 -11.83
N MET A 114 -8.25 9.48 -12.07
CA MET A 114 -9.57 9.38 -12.70
C MET A 114 -9.47 8.86 -14.14
N LYS A 115 -8.47 9.32 -14.91
CA LYS A 115 -8.21 8.76 -16.25
C LYS A 115 -7.94 7.25 -16.18
N ALA A 116 -7.18 6.77 -15.20
CA ALA A 116 -6.93 5.33 -15.02
C ALA A 116 -8.22 4.55 -14.70
N VAL A 117 -9.10 5.12 -13.87
CA VAL A 117 -10.43 4.55 -13.59
C VAL A 117 -11.27 4.40 -14.86
N PHE A 118 -11.35 5.45 -15.68
CA PHE A 118 -12.09 5.39 -16.96
C PHE A 118 -11.43 4.44 -17.95
N TYR A 119 -10.10 4.49 -18.08
CA TYR A 119 -9.32 3.63 -18.98
C TYR A 119 -9.57 2.13 -18.70
N ALA A 120 -9.61 1.74 -17.43
CA ALA A 120 -9.94 0.38 -17.01
C ALA A 120 -11.40 0.02 -17.36
N GLY A 121 -12.34 0.93 -17.09
CA GLY A 121 -13.75 0.74 -17.39
C GLY A 121 -14.04 0.57 -18.89
N GLU A 122 -13.45 1.39 -19.75
CA GLU A 122 -13.59 1.30 -21.22
C GLU A 122 -13.08 -0.03 -21.80
N ARG A 123 -12.16 -0.69 -21.10
CA ARG A 123 -11.63 -2.02 -21.46
C ARG A 123 -12.37 -3.17 -20.83
N GLY A 124 -13.45 -2.89 -20.10
CA GLY A 124 -14.24 -3.89 -19.40
C GLY A 124 -13.47 -4.57 -18.26
N ILE A 125 -12.43 -3.94 -17.71
CA ILE A 125 -11.72 -4.47 -16.54
C ILE A 125 -12.64 -4.26 -15.33
N PRO A 126 -13.12 -5.35 -14.68
CA PRO A 126 -14.01 -5.22 -13.54
C PRO A 126 -13.28 -4.57 -12.37
N ARG A 127 -13.92 -3.57 -11.78
CA ARG A 127 -13.45 -2.98 -10.53
C ARG A 127 -13.87 -3.86 -9.37
N ALA A 128 -12.92 -4.16 -8.50
CA ALA A 128 -13.15 -4.96 -7.30
C ALA A 128 -13.78 -4.12 -6.17
N TRP A 129 -13.41 -2.84 -6.06
CA TRP A 129 -13.97 -1.91 -5.08
C TRP A 129 -13.64 -0.45 -5.47
N GLY A 130 -14.48 0.51 -5.07
CA GLY A 130 -14.35 1.93 -5.40
C GLY A 130 -15.02 2.33 -6.72
N PRO A 131 -14.66 3.49 -7.33
CA PRO A 131 -13.74 4.49 -6.80
C PRO A 131 -14.22 5.10 -5.47
N GLY A 132 -13.30 5.56 -4.63
CA GLY A 132 -13.63 6.22 -3.37
C GLY A 132 -12.44 6.96 -2.76
N ARG A 133 -12.61 7.39 -1.50
CA ARG A 133 -11.55 8.06 -0.72
C ARG A 133 -11.50 7.50 0.70
N HIS A 134 -10.35 6.97 1.11
CA HIS A 134 -10.16 6.45 2.47
C HIS A 134 -10.14 7.56 3.50
N LEU A 135 -10.62 7.27 4.72
CA LEU A 135 -10.41 8.16 5.87
C LEU A 135 -8.93 8.16 6.31
N PHE A 136 -8.35 6.97 6.48
CA PHE A 136 -6.94 6.79 6.86
C PHE A 136 -6.04 7.11 5.67
N GLY A 137 -5.04 7.97 5.87
CA GLY A 137 -4.20 8.49 4.79
C GLY A 137 -4.89 9.42 3.81
N ASN A 138 -6.21 9.63 3.91
CA ASN A 138 -7.02 10.50 3.06
C ASN A 138 -6.83 10.26 1.54
N ASN A 139 -6.39 9.08 1.13
CA ASN A 139 -6.04 8.80 -0.25
C ASN A 139 -7.25 8.38 -1.08
N LEU A 140 -7.17 8.66 -2.38
CA LEU A 140 -8.09 8.17 -3.39
C LEU A 140 -7.80 6.68 -3.62
N PHE A 141 -8.82 5.87 -3.88
CA PHE A 141 -8.64 4.44 -4.12
C PHE A 141 -9.54 3.90 -5.24
N SER A 142 -9.00 3.04 -6.07
CA SER A 142 -9.78 2.16 -6.95
C SER A 142 -9.08 0.81 -7.07
N TYR A 143 -9.81 -0.27 -6.79
CA TYR A 143 -9.23 -1.62 -6.68
C TYR A 143 -9.61 -2.48 -7.88
N TYR A 144 -8.67 -3.30 -8.32
CA TYR A 144 -8.82 -4.22 -9.43
C TYR A 144 -8.20 -5.58 -9.08
N LYS A 145 -8.52 -6.59 -9.89
CA LYS A 145 -7.82 -7.87 -9.88
C LYS A 145 -6.88 -7.95 -11.07
N ASP A 146 -5.65 -8.34 -10.83
CA ASP A 146 -4.74 -8.75 -11.91
C ASP A 146 -5.21 -10.10 -12.51
N PRO A 147 -4.61 -10.57 -13.62
CA PRO A 147 -4.99 -11.85 -14.24
C PRO A 147 -4.85 -13.08 -13.33
N GLU A 148 -4.04 -13.01 -12.28
CA GLU A 148 -3.82 -14.10 -11.31
C GLU A 148 -4.70 -13.93 -10.06
N GLY A 149 -5.57 -12.93 -10.02
CA GLY A 149 -6.50 -12.66 -8.91
C GLY A 149 -5.90 -11.86 -7.75
N ASN A 150 -4.66 -11.37 -7.87
CA ASN A 150 -4.07 -10.47 -6.88
C ASN A 150 -4.79 -9.12 -6.92
N THR A 151 -4.97 -8.52 -5.75
CA THR A 151 -5.61 -7.21 -5.66
C THR A 151 -4.58 -6.11 -5.91
N VAL A 152 -4.92 -5.20 -6.81
CA VAL A 152 -4.12 -4.01 -7.13
C VAL A 152 -4.97 -2.76 -6.88
N GLU A 153 -4.39 -1.77 -6.22
CA GLU A 153 -5.01 -0.45 -6.03
C GLU A 153 -4.32 0.60 -6.90
N TYR A 154 -5.09 1.40 -7.62
CA TYR A 154 -4.63 2.72 -8.05
C TYR A 154 -5.01 3.74 -6.99
N THR A 155 -3.99 4.42 -6.49
CA THR A 155 -4.10 5.35 -5.35
C THR A 155 -3.55 6.71 -5.71
N ALA A 156 -4.01 7.76 -5.05
CA ALA A 156 -3.46 9.10 -5.21
C ALA A 156 -3.71 9.94 -3.96
N GLU A 157 -2.89 10.98 -3.77
CA GLU A 157 -3.05 11.97 -2.70
C GLU A 157 -2.96 11.36 -1.29
N VAL A 158 -2.06 10.38 -1.11
CA VAL A 158 -1.73 9.84 0.22
C VAL A 158 -1.13 10.95 1.09
N GLU A 159 -1.76 11.19 2.26
CA GLU A 159 -1.35 12.19 3.25
C GLU A 159 0.15 12.07 3.53
N GLN A 160 0.85 13.20 3.52
CA GLN A 160 2.27 13.27 3.86
C GLN A 160 2.42 13.73 5.32
N ILE A 161 3.07 12.91 6.14
CA ILE A 161 3.36 13.20 7.54
C ILE A 161 4.68 13.95 7.62
N ALA A 162 4.58 15.28 7.71
CA ALA A 162 5.75 16.15 7.86
C ALA A 162 6.30 16.17 9.29
N ASP A 163 5.45 15.99 10.31
CA ASP A 163 5.85 15.97 11.72
C ASP A 163 6.25 14.55 12.14
N PRO A 164 7.55 14.27 12.42
CA PRO A 164 8.01 12.97 12.86
C PRO A 164 7.50 12.57 14.26
N ASN A 165 6.91 13.51 15.01
CA ASN A 165 6.34 13.31 16.34
C ASN A 165 4.80 13.23 16.33
N ARG A 166 4.16 13.25 15.16
CA ARG A 166 2.71 13.07 15.00
C ARG A 166 2.29 11.81 15.76
N GLN A 167 1.35 11.98 16.68
CA GLN A 167 0.83 10.86 17.46
C GLN A 167 -0.11 10.00 16.61
N PRO A 168 -0.11 8.67 16.80
CA PRO A 168 -1.01 7.82 16.05
C PRO A 168 -2.48 8.10 16.36
N ARG A 169 -3.33 8.14 15.32
CA ARG A 169 -4.78 8.24 15.53
C ARG A 169 -5.38 6.85 15.70
N VAL A 170 -6.37 6.72 16.60
CA VAL A 170 -7.18 5.52 16.76
C VAL A 170 -8.62 5.90 16.48
N MET A 171 -9.23 5.33 15.44
CA MET A 171 -10.54 5.75 14.95
C MET A 171 -11.43 4.56 14.57
N GLU A 172 -12.75 4.79 14.62
CA GLU A 172 -13.79 3.88 14.12
C GLU A 172 -13.69 3.68 12.58
N PRO A 173 -14.22 2.56 12.03
CA PRO A 173 -14.11 2.30 10.60
C PRO A 173 -14.98 3.26 9.82
N TYR A 174 -14.37 3.98 8.90
CA TYR A 174 -15.09 4.66 7.83
C TYR A 174 -14.31 4.50 6.53
N PRO A 175 -14.47 3.34 5.86
CA PRO A 175 -13.55 2.91 4.80
C PRO A 175 -13.64 3.74 3.53
N ASP A 176 -14.81 4.33 3.24
CA ASP A 176 -15.02 5.21 2.10
C ASP A 176 -15.77 6.47 2.51
N GLN A 177 -15.07 7.60 2.43
CA GLN A 177 -15.61 8.92 2.72
C GLN A 177 -16.69 9.34 1.73
N TRP A 178 -16.59 8.88 0.48
CA TRP A 178 -17.50 9.28 -0.60
C TRP A 178 -18.78 8.46 -0.66
N ARG A 179 -18.79 7.29 -0.01
CA ARG A 179 -19.90 6.32 -0.06
C ARG A 179 -20.26 5.92 -1.49
N THR A 180 -19.26 5.90 -2.36
CA THR A 180 -19.36 5.53 -3.77
C THR A 180 -18.86 4.12 -4.02
N ALA A 181 -18.13 3.54 -3.07
CA ALA A 181 -17.62 2.19 -3.21
C ALA A 181 -18.69 1.15 -2.84
N HIS A 182 -18.96 0.22 -3.75
CA HIS A 182 -19.87 -0.92 -3.60
C HIS A 182 -19.19 -2.20 -4.09
#